data_AF-A0A1S4BNQ3-F1
#
_entry.id   AF-A0A1S4BNQ3-F1
#
_cell.length_a   1.000
_cell.length_b   1.000
_cell.length_c   1.000
_cell.angle_alpha   90.00
_cell.angle_beta   90.00
_cell.angle_gamma   90.00
#
_symmetry.space_group_name_H-M   'P 1'
#
loop_
_entity.id
_entity.type
_entity.pdbx_description
1 polymer ?
#
loop_
_entity_poly.entity_id
_entity_poly.type
_entity_poly.pdbx_seq_one_letter_code
_entity_poly.pdbx_strand_id
1 'polypeptide(L)'
;MHTLNFCSKSKDRLLRDMESPLVIMRHKESSDIGRLDMQLIGTFLSFASRGDRVGLNQMLRQGISPNVQDYDKRTALHLAASEGHASIVELLLAYKADVNLNDRWRRTPLTDAKLYGHRDICRILEVYGGKDSNSDHPLTVRREEDSIEVNIDISELNLQHSSIIEQGLFGESEKVKWRGTWVVKTVIKRVFSAKVNTLLRELRHPNILQFLGSIVHGDEMILITEYLPKGNLQDILRKRLDPPTALRYALDIARGMNYLHRHRPLPIVHKNLHPKNLLLDEGGHLKIGEYWVQILDNRIYANQDCCQLNNGCNFISHLSHDISKDIYSFGVIFYQMLEGRQITDRNSDLEKKLYTGRYPSRILQLIEDCTSTVPSTRPSFATVIEILEEVSLLSRKAGCPPCNKSKSPK
;
A
#
# COMPACT_ATOMS: atom_id res chain seq x y z
N MET A 1 7.34 -22.08 -57.76
CA MET A 1 8.18 -21.44 -56.72
C MET A 1 8.13 -19.93 -56.91
N HIS A 2 7.11 -19.27 -56.38
CA HIS A 2 7.01 -17.81 -56.36
C HIS A 2 7.08 -17.34 -54.91
N THR A 3 8.23 -16.79 -54.52
CA THR A 3 8.46 -16.08 -53.28
C THR A 3 8.04 -14.62 -53.48
N LEU A 4 6.99 -14.19 -52.78
CA LEU A 4 6.54 -12.81 -52.76
C LEU A 4 7.34 -12.01 -51.73
N ASN A 5 8.10 -11.02 -52.23
CA ASN A 5 8.66 -9.92 -51.46
C ASN A 5 7.53 -8.98 -50.99
N PHE A 6 7.40 -8.79 -49.67
CA PHE A 6 6.58 -7.72 -49.09
C PHE A 6 7.43 -6.76 -48.24
N CYS A 7 7.80 -5.66 -48.89
CA CYS A 7 7.85 -4.27 -48.43
C CYS A 7 8.15 -3.96 -46.94
N SER A 8 9.37 -3.49 -46.71
CA SER A 8 9.96 -2.95 -45.48
C SER A 8 9.56 -1.49 -45.15
N LYS A 9 8.27 -1.13 -45.17
CA LYS A 9 7.84 0.29 -45.01
C LYS A 9 7.17 0.69 -43.69
N SER A 10 7.27 -0.11 -42.62
CA SER A 10 6.58 0.22 -41.34
C SER A 10 7.47 0.33 -40.10
N LYS A 11 8.81 0.29 -40.22
CA LYS A 11 9.74 0.48 -39.08
C LYS A 11 10.46 1.84 -39.03
N ASP A 12 10.45 2.62 -40.12
CA ASP A 12 11.25 3.84 -40.24
C ASP A 12 10.51 5.17 -39.99
N ARG A 13 9.24 5.13 -39.56
CA ARG A 13 8.44 6.35 -39.33
C ARG A 13 8.42 6.84 -37.87
N LEU A 14 9.01 6.11 -36.93
CA LEU A 14 9.10 6.50 -35.51
C LEU A 14 10.52 6.93 -35.06
N LEU A 15 11.47 7.04 -35.99
CA LEU A 15 12.89 7.31 -35.72
C LEU A 15 13.42 8.62 -36.31
N ARG A 16 12.56 9.55 -36.77
CA ARG A 16 13.00 10.77 -37.49
C ARG A 16 12.76 12.13 -36.83
N ASP A 17 12.25 12.20 -35.60
CA ASP A 17 12.03 13.49 -34.91
C ASP A 17 12.87 13.67 -33.63
N MET A 18 14.04 13.03 -33.52
CA MET A 18 15.01 13.32 -32.45
C MET A 18 16.40 13.62 -33.00
N GLU A 19 16.49 14.52 -33.99
CA GLU A 19 17.74 15.24 -34.21
C GLU A 19 17.90 16.34 -33.15
N SER A 20 18.96 16.19 -32.38
CA SER A 20 19.41 17.04 -31.29
C SER A 20 19.86 18.42 -31.78
N PRO A 21 19.60 19.49 -31.00
CA PRO A 21 20.55 20.58 -30.86
C PRO A 21 21.40 20.33 -29.62
N LEU A 22 22.63 19.92 -29.85
CA LEU A 22 23.76 20.06 -28.93
C LEU A 22 23.77 21.49 -28.37
N VAL A 23 23.57 21.67 -27.06
CA VAL A 23 23.86 22.94 -26.37
C VAL A 23 24.59 22.66 -25.05
N ILE A 24 25.91 22.79 -25.15
CA ILE A 24 26.85 23.37 -24.18
C ILE A 24 27.01 22.62 -22.84
N MET A 25 28.11 21.85 -22.78
CA MET A 25 28.86 21.62 -21.54
C MET A 25 29.17 22.98 -20.89
N ARG A 26 28.59 23.25 -19.72
CA ARG A 26 29.27 24.05 -18.71
C ARG A 26 29.78 23.10 -17.65
N HIS A 27 31.09 22.90 -17.66
CA HIS A 27 31.83 22.47 -16.50
C HIS A 27 31.44 23.38 -15.31
N LYS A 28 30.76 22.80 -14.33
CA LYS A 28 30.71 23.33 -12.98
C LYS A 28 31.03 22.17 -12.04
N GLU A 29 32.31 22.13 -11.72
CA GLU A 29 32.99 21.57 -10.55
C GLU A 29 32.37 20.35 -9.83
N SER A 30 33.23 19.34 -9.74
CA SER A 30 33.06 18.05 -9.11
C SER A 30 33.06 18.15 -7.57
N SER A 31 31.89 18.29 -6.94
CA SER A 31 31.77 18.00 -5.49
C SER A 31 30.38 17.56 -4.96
N ASP A 32 29.33 17.41 -5.77
CA ASP A 32 27.96 17.14 -5.25
C ASP A 32 27.25 15.88 -5.80
N ILE A 33 27.99 14.90 -6.33
CA ILE A 33 27.43 13.67 -6.93
C ILE A 33 26.94 12.60 -5.91
N GLY A 34 26.85 12.93 -4.62
CA GLY A 34 26.76 11.92 -3.55
C GLY A 34 25.40 11.69 -2.86
N ARG A 35 24.37 12.52 -3.05
CA ARG A 35 23.13 12.34 -2.26
C ARG A 35 21.91 12.97 -2.94
N LEU A 36 21.24 12.21 -3.81
CA LEU A 36 19.84 12.56 -4.10
C LEU A 36 19.07 12.53 -2.77
N ASP A 37 18.29 13.58 -2.52
CA ASP A 37 17.45 13.69 -1.33
C ASP A 37 16.50 12.48 -1.26
N MET A 38 16.50 11.74 -0.14
CA MET A 38 15.57 10.62 0.08
C MET A 38 14.11 11.07 -0.01
N GLN A 39 13.83 12.34 0.28
CA GLN A 39 12.52 12.92 0.06
C GLN A 39 12.17 13.02 -1.43
N LEU A 40 13.13 13.41 -2.28
CA LEU A 40 12.96 13.44 -3.73
C LEU A 40 12.75 12.03 -4.30
N ILE A 41 13.52 11.04 -3.82
CA ILE A 41 13.33 9.63 -4.18
C ILE A 41 11.93 9.16 -3.74
N GLY A 42 11.52 9.47 -2.50
CA GLY A 42 10.20 9.13 -1.99
C GLY A 42 9.06 9.73 -2.83
N THR A 43 9.16 11.01 -3.21
CA THR A 43 8.19 11.67 -4.10
C THR A 43 8.14 10.99 -5.47
N PHE A 44 9.30 10.72 -6.07
CA PHE A 44 9.39 10.04 -7.37
C PHE A 44 8.71 8.66 -7.35
N LEU A 45 9.02 7.87 -6.33
CA LEU A 45 8.46 6.54 -6.15
C LEU A 45 6.95 6.58 -5.83
N SER A 46 6.49 7.57 -5.08
CA SER A 46 5.06 7.78 -4.79
C SER A 46 4.25 8.04 -6.06
N PHE A 47 4.76 8.81 -7.03
CA PHE A 47 4.07 9.00 -8.31
C PHE A 47 3.89 7.67 -9.06
N ALA A 48 4.92 6.81 -9.05
CA ALA A 48 4.84 5.50 -9.68
C ALA A 48 3.83 4.58 -8.98
N SER A 49 3.83 4.56 -7.64
CA SER A 49 2.88 3.81 -6.81
C SER A 49 1.42 4.26 -6.97
N ARG A 50 1.18 5.50 -7.41
CA ARG A 50 -0.16 6.08 -7.54
C ARG A 50 -0.71 6.07 -8.97
N GLY A 51 0.10 5.69 -9.94
CA GLY A 51 -0.29 5.80 -11.35
C GLY A 51 -0.21 7.23 -11.88
N ASP A 52 0.46 8.15 -11.18
CA ASP A 52 0.60 9.54 -11.62
C ASP A 52 1.67 9.67 -12.70
N ARG A 53 1.22 9.47 -13.94
CA ARG A 53 2.08 9.50 -15.12
C ARG A 53 2.63 10.89 -15.40
N VAL A 54 1.92 11.95 -14.99
CA VAL A 54 2.32 13.34 -15.27
C VAL A 54 3.46 13.74 -14.32
N GLY A 55 3.25 13.56 -13.02
CA GLY A 55 4.26 13.86 -12.00
C GLY A 55 5.54 13.04 -12.22
N LEU A 56 5.39 11.75 -12.50
CA LEU A 56 6.54 10.87 -12.77
C LEU A 56 7.31 11.29 -14.03
N ASN A 57 6.62 11.55 -15.14
CA ASN A 57 7.27 11.98 -16.39
C ASN A 57 7.96 13.34 -16.25
N GLN A 58 7.41 14.26 -15.46
CA GLN A 58 8.05 15.53 -15.17
C GLN A 58 9.39 15.34 -14.46
N MET A 59 9.44 14.48 -13.44
CA MET A 59 10.68 14.18 -12.70
C MET A 59 11.71 13.43 -13.56
N LEU A 60 11.27 12.49 -14.40
CA LEU A 60 12.15 11.81 -15.37
C LEU A 60 12.79 12.82 -16.34
N ARG A 61 12.01 13.80 -16.84
CA ARG A 61 12.52 14.87 -17.71
C ARG A 61 13.50 15.81 -17.00
N GLN A 62 13.38 15.95 -15.68
CA GLN A 62 14.32 16.70 -14.86
C GLN A 62 15.63 15.94 -14.59
N GLY A 63 15.77 14.71 -15.11
CA GLY A 63 17.01 13.93 -15.04
C GLY A 63 17.09 12.97 -13.86
N ILE A 64 16.00 12.75 -13.12
CA ILE A 64 15.98 11.69 -12.10
C ILE A 64 16.13 10.33 -12.79
N SER A 65 17.08 9.54 -12.32
CA SER A 65 17.27 8.18 -12.81
C SER A 65 16.02 7.33 -12.53
N PRO A 66 15.48 6.59 -13.50
CA PRO A 66 14.36 5.67 -13.25
C PRO A 66 14.73 4.51 -12.30
N ASN A 67 16.02 4.30 -12.07
CA ASN A 67 16.58 3.24 -11.24
C ASN A 67 16.92 3.70 -9.82
N VAL A 68 16.49 4.90 -9.40
CA VAL A 68 16.60 5.28 -7.98
C VAL A 68 15.85 4.29 -7.10
N GLN A 69 16.42 4.03 -5.92
CA GLN A 69 15.96 3.00 -5.00
C GLN A 69 15.57 3.61 -3.65
N ASP A 70 14.45 3.18 -3.07
CA ASP A 70 14.13 3.48 -1.67
C ASP A 70 15.04 2.70 -0.71
N TYR A 71 14.79 2.87 0.60
CA TYR A 71 15.47 2.13 1.66
C TYR A 71 15.27 0.61 1.54
N ASP A 72 14.23 0.15 0.83
CA ASP A 72 13.96 -1.26 0.55
C ASP A 72 14.62 -1.78 -0.74
N LYS A 73 15.45 -0.97 -1.40
CA LYS A 73 16.01 -1.21 -2.73
C LYS A 73 14.94 -1.32 -3.83
N ARG A 74 13.71 -0.87 -3.59
CA ARG A 74 12.66 -0.88 -4.60
C ARG A 74 12.78 0.33 -5.52
N THR A 75 12.56 0.09 -6.80
CA THR A 75 12.50 1.14 -7.82
C THR A 75 11.06 1.53 -8.14
N ALA A 76 10.87 2.60 -8.92
CA ALA A 76 9.56 3.00 -9.41
C ALA A 76 8.87 1.86 -10.18
N LEU A 77 9.67 1.03 -10.87
CA LEU A 77 9.18 -0.10 -11.65
C LEU A 77 8.60 -1.21 -10.75
N HIS A 78 9.21 -1.46 -9.58
CA HIS A 78 8.65 -2.40 -8.59
C HIS A 78 7.27 -1.94 -8.12
N LEU A 79 7.16 -0.67 -7.73
CA LEU A 79 5.91 -0.11 -7.19
C LEU A 79 4.81 -0.08 -8.25
N ALA A 80 5.11 0.39 -9.46
CA ALA A 80 4.15 0.39 -10.56
C ALA A 80 3.67 -1.02 -10.94
N ALA A 81 4.58 -2.00 -10.88
CA ALA A 81 4.28 -3.40 -11.15
C ALA A 81 3.42 -4.04 -10.05
N SER A 82 3.70 -3.77 -8.78
CA SER A 82 2.91 -4.17 -7.61
C SER A 82 1.48 -3.61 -7.64
N GLU A 83 1.31 -2.36 -8.08
CA GLU A 83 0.04 -1.63 -8.02
C GLU A 83 -0.83 -1.76 -9.29
N GLY A 84 -0.37 -2.49 -10.31
CA GLY A 84 -1.17 -2.69 -11.53
C GLY A 84 -1.20 -1.47 -12.45
N HIS A 85 -0.17 -0.61 -12.41
CA HIS A 85 -0.11 0.61 -13.21
C HIS A 85 0.66 0.43 -14.53
N ALA A 86 0.06 -0.28 -15.49
CA ALA A 86 0.68 -0.58 -16.79
C ALA A 86 1.22 0.66 -17.53
N SER A 87 0.48 1.77 -17.53
CA SER A 87 0.92 3.02 -18.19
C SER A 87 2.17 3.65 -17.56
N ILE A 88 2.42 3.39 -16.27
CA ILE A 88 3.65 3.81 -15.57
C ILE A 88 4.80 2.87 -15.91
N VAL A 89 4.53 1.56 -15.92
CA VAL A 89 5.51 0.54 -16.33
C VAL A 89 6.04 0.86 -17.73
N GLU A 90 5.16 1.10 -18.69
CA GLU A 90 5.55 1.47 -20.06
C GLU A 90 6.37 2.77 -20.11
N LEU A 91 5.99 3.79 -19.33
CA LEU A 91 6.73 5.05 -19.24
C LEU A 91 8.15 4.82 -18.70
N LEU A 92 8.30 4.09 -17.59
CA LEU A 92 9.59 3.80 -16.99
C LEU A 92 10.49 3.00 -17.93
N LEU A 93 9.94 2.01 -18.62
CA LEU A 93 10.67 1.22 -19.63
C LEU A 93 11.09 2.08 -20.85
N ALA A 94 10.26 3.04 -21.26
CA ALA A 94 10.63 4.01 -22.30
C ALA A 94 11.84 4.87 -21.88
N TYR A 95 11.95 5.20 -20.60
CA TYR A 95 13.12 5.85 -19.99
C TYR A 95 14.25 4.88 -19.60
N LYS A 96 14.24 3.64 -20.09
CA LYS A 96 15.29 2.64 -19.87
C LYS A 96 15.48 2.23 -18.41
N ALA A 97 14.40 2.16 -17.64
CA ALA A 97 14.41 1.50 -16.34
C ALA A 97 14.95 0.07 -16.46
N ASP A 98 15.83 -0.33 -15.54
CA ASP A 98 16.33 -1.69 -15.45
C ASP A 98 15.24 -2.60 -14.88
N VAL A 99 14.80 -3.53 -15.73
CA VAL A 99 13.70 -4.45 -15.47
C VAL A 99 14.04 -5.56 -14.47
N ASN A 100 15.32 -5.75 -14.14
CA ASN A 100 15.81 -6.88 -13.35
C ASN A 100 16.46 -6.46 -12.02
N LEU A 101 16.40 -5.19 -11.64
CA LEU A 101 16.87 -4.77 -10.32
C LEU A 101 16.13 -5.54 -9.23
N ASN A 102 16.89 -5.96 -8.23
CA ASN A 102 16.35 -6.66 -7.09
C ASN A 102 16.06 -5.70 -5.94
N ASP A 103 14.90 -5.87 -5.33
CA ASP A 103 14.63 -5.31 -4.01
C ASP A 103 15.43 -6.06 -2.92
N ARG A 104 15.31 -5.60 -1.67
CA ARG A 104 16.00 -6.22 -0.53
C ARG A 104 15.62 -7.68 -0.26
N TRP A 105 14.50 -8.17 -0.81
CA TRP A 105 14.03 -9.56 -0.68
C TRP A 105 14.34 -10.39 -1.94
N ARG A 106 15.24 -9.89 -2.81
CA ARG A 106 15.62 -10.51 -4.08
C ARG A 106 14.47 -10.63 -5.08
N ARG A 107 13.38 -9.88 -4.92
CA ARG A 107 12.28 -9.86 -5.89
C ARG A 107 12.62 -8.91 -7.02
N THR A 108 12.14 -9.22 -8.22
CA THR A 108 12.17 -8.32 -9.37
C THR A 108 10.79 -7.67 -9.56
N PRO A 109 10.67 -6.59 -10.36
CA PRO A 109 9.35 -6.05 -10.73
C PRO A 109 8.41 -7.10 -11.32
N LEU A 110 8.94 -8.10 -12.04
CA LEU A 110 8.13 -9.20 -12.58
C LEU A 110 7.59 -10.11 -11.47
N THR A 111 8.41 -10.43 -10.46
CA THR A 111 7.97 -11.19 -9.29
C THR A 111 6.84 -10.47 -8.56
N ASP A 112 6.94 -9.15 -8.39
CA ASP A 112 5.86 -8.34 -7.77
C ASP A 112 4.58 -8.36 -8.62
N ALA A 113 4.67 -8.12 -9.94
CA ALA A 113 3.50 -8.18 -10.83
C ALA A 113 2.78 -9.55 -10.75
N LYS A 114 3.54 -10.65 -10.71
CA LYS A 114 3.00 -12.01 -10.58
C LYS A 114 2.32 -12.23 -9.24
N LEU A 115 2.97 -11.82 -8.15
CA LEU A 115 2.47 -11.98 -6.79
C LEU A 115 1.09 -11.32 -6.60
N TYR A 116 0.91 -10.14 -7.20
CA TYR A 116 -0.34 -9.38 -7.10
C TYR A 116 -1.31 -9.64 -8.27
N GLY A 117 -0.98 -10.53 -9.21
CA GLY A 117 -1.89 -11.02 -10.25
C GLY A 117 -2.05 -10.10 -11.47
N HIS A 118 -1.14 -9.15 -11.69
CA HIS A 118 -1.18 -8.17 -12.78
C HIS A 118 -0.65 -8.76 -14.09
N ARG A 119 -1.48 -9.58 -14.74
CA ARG A 119 -1.11 -10.40 -15.91
C ARG A 119 -0.66 -9.59 -17.13
N ASP A 120 -1.25 -8.43 -17.36
CA ASP A 120 -0.88 -7.50 -18.42
C ASP A 120 0.54 -6.95 -18.20
N ILE A 121 0.86 -6.53 -16.98
CA ILE A 121 2.19 -6.08 -16.60
C ILE A 121 3.22 -7.19 -16.70
N CYS A 122 2.87 -8.42 -16.28
CA CYS A 122 3.76 -9.56 -16.42
C CYS A 122 4.24 -9.72 -17.87
N ARG A 123 3.30 -9.68 -18.83
CA ARG A 123 3.61 -9.78 -20.26
C ARG A 123 4.50 -8.62 -20.73
N ILE A 124 4.21 -7.39 -20.30
CA ILE A 124 5.03 -6.23 -20.65
C ILE A 124 6.46 -6.45 -20.14
N LEU A 125 6.65 -6.77 -18.87
CA LEU A 125 7.98 -6.95 -18.29
C LEU A 125 8.74 -8.11 -18.95
N GLU A 126 8.08 -9.23 -19.24
CA GLU A 126 8.67 -10.37 -19.97
C GLU A 126 9.17 -9.97 -21.37
N VAL A 127 8.39 -9.20 -22.13
CA VAL A 127 8.79 -8.68 -23.46
C VAL A 127 10.04 -7.80 -23.37
N TYR A 128 10.20 -7.07 -22.27
CA TYR A 128 11.37 -6.23 -22.03
C TYR A 128 12.53 -6.97 -21.34
N GLY A 129 12.47 -8.31 -21.25
CA GLY A 129 13.54 -9.15 -20.71
C GLY A 129 13.54 -9.27 -19.18
N GLY A 130 12.40 -9.01 -18.55
CA GLY A 130 12.17 -9.24 -17.13
C GLY A 130 12.30 -10.72 -16.79
N LYS A 131 13.12 -11.01 -15.79
CA LYS A 131 13.33 -12.36 -15.26
C LYS A 131 12.63 -12.48 -13.93
N ASP A 132 12.01 -13.64 -13.72
CA ASP A 132 11.56 -14.00 -12.39
C ASP A 132 12.79 -14.27 -11.54
N SER A 133 12.77 -13.86 -10.28
CA SER A 133 13.79 -14.34 -9.34
C SER A 133 13.65 -15.86 -9.24
N ASN A 134 14.71 -16.62 -9.53
CA ASN A 134 14.74 -18.07 -9.34
C ASN A 134 14.40 -18.39 -7.87
N SER A 135 13.14 -18.73 -7.59
CA SER A 135 12.77 -19.47 -6.40
C SER A 135 11.54 -20.32 -6.70
N ASP A 136 11.81 -21.59 -7.02
CA ASP A 136 10.92 -22.74 -6.80
C ASP A 136 10.66 -22.95 -5.29
N HIS A 137 10.31 -21.88 -4.58
CA HIS A 137 9.94 -21.95 -3.17
C HIS A 137 8.52 -21.40 -3.02
N PRO A 138 7.50 -22.28 -3.06
CA PRO A 138 6.17 -21.93 -2.62
C PRO A 138 6.23 -21.61 -1.13
N LEU A 139 6.26 -20.32 -0.75
CA LEU A 139 6.04 -19.77 0.61
C LEU A 139 6.43 -20.66 1.80
N THR A 140 7.56 -21.38 1.73
CA THR A 140 7.96 -22.35 2.76
C THR A 140 9.37 -22.01 3.24
N VAL A 141 9.42 -21.57 4.49
CA VAL A 141 10.54 -21.55 5.42
C VAL A 141 11.88 -21.13 4.78
N ARG A 142 12.13 -19.82 4.77
CA ARG A 142 13.49 -19.29 4.54
C ARG A 142 14.26 -19.30 5.86
N ARG A 143 15.49 -19.82 5.81
CA ARG A 143 16.36 -20.00 6.98
C ARG A 143 16.72 -18.63 7.58
N GLU A 144 16.88 -18.58 8.90
CA GLU A 144 17.22 -17.37 9.68
C GLU A 144 18.44 -16.61 9.11
N GLU A 145 19.34 -17.31 8.42
CA GLU A 145 20.60 -16.79 7.86
C GLU A 145 20.42 -15.84 6.65
N ASP A 146 19.25 -15.80 6.00
CA ASP A 146 18.95 -14.84 4.92
C ASP A 146 18.38 -13.50 5.44
N SER A 147 18.16 -13.38 6.77
CA SER A 147 17.69 -12.14 7.37
C SER A 147 18.84 -11.14 7.48
N ILE A 148 18.95 -10.25 6.49
CA ILE A 148 19.80 -9.05 6.64
C ILE A 148 19.12 -8.17 7.71
N GLU A 149 19.55 -8.34 8.95
CA GLU A 149 19.19 -7.47 10.06
C GLU A 149 19.55 -6.03 9.67
N VAL A 150 18.53 -5.19 9.54
CA VAL A 150 18.75 -3.73 9.55
C VAL A 150 18.63 -3.39 11.00
N ASN A 151 19.75 -3.49 11.72
CA ASN A 151 19.84 -3.00 13.08
C ASN A 151 19.86 -1.48 12.98
N ILE A 152 18.71 -0.86 13.23
CA ILE A 152 18.63 0.58 13.41
C ILE A 152 19.29 0.84 14.76
N ASP A 153 20.47 1.45 14.76
CA ASP A 153 21.08 1.92 16.00
C ASP A 153 20.34 3.18 16.48
N ILE A 154 20.06 3.23 17.78
CA ILE A 154 19.42 4.38 18.43
C ILE A 154 20.22 5.66 18.20
N SER A 155 21.54 5.55 18.05
CA SER A 155 22.44 6.67 17.77
C SER A 155 22.17 7.34 16.41
N GLU A 156 21.53 6.63 15.46
CA GLU A 156 21.18 7.17 14.14
C GLU A 156 19.92 8.05 14.16
N LEU A 157 19.15 8.03 15.27
CA LEU A 157 17.96 8.84 15.44
C LEU A 157 18.33 10.24 15.92
N ASN A 158 18.12 11.24 15.08
CA ASN A 158 18.28 12.64 15.45
C ASN A 158 17.01 13.15 16.15
N LEU A 159 17.15 13.44 17.45
CA LEU A 159 16.10 13.94 18.33
C LEU A 159 16.03 15.47 18.45
N GLN A 160 16.92 16.24 17.81
CA GLN A 160 16.97 17.71 17.98
C GLN A 160 15.69 18.43 17.55
N HIS A 161 14.90 17.81 16.68
CA HIS A 161 13.62 18.34 16.20
C HIS A 161 12.48 17.34 16.47
N SER A 162 12.58 16.57 17.57
CA SER A 162 11.52 15.63 17.91
C SER A 162 10.25 16.34 18.36
N SER A 163 9.11 15.78 18.02
CA SER A 163 7.81 16.26 18.47
C SER A 163 6.90 15.08 18.76
N ILE A 164 6.18 15.14 19.88
CA ILE A 164 5.16 14.16 20.23
C ILE A 164 4.05 14.19 19.17
N ILE A 165 3.61 13.02 18.73
CA ILE A 165 2.51 12.87 17.78
C ILE A 165 1.49 11.86 18.29
N GLU A 166 0.21 12.13 18.03
CA GLU A 166 -0.88 11.19 18.29
C GLU A 166 -1.12 10.30 17.07
N GLN A 167 -0.25 9.30 16.89
CA GLN A 167 -0.32 8.34 15.79
C GLN A 167 -0.82 6.99 16.32
N GLY A 168 -2.13 6.88 16.58
CA GLY A 168 -2.78 5.64 17.02
C GLY A 168 -3.30 5.68 18.46
N LEU A 169 -3.48 4.49 19.04
CA LEU A 169 -4.01 4.24 20.38
C LEU A 169 -2.94 3.71 21.35
N PHE A 170 -1.80 3.20 20.86
CA PHE A 170 -0.81 2.50 21.67
C PHE A 170 0.58 3.13 21.62
N GLY A 171 1.18 3.27 22.80
CA GLY A 171 2.55 3.75 22.97
C GLY A 171 2.69 5.26 22.80
N GLU A 172 3.79 5.80 23.33
CA GLU A 172 4.16 7.20 23.11
C GLU A 172 4.91 7.31 21.79
N SER A 173 4.38 8.11 20.86
CA SER A 173 4.94 8.26 19.52
C SER A 173 5.58 9.64 19.34
N GLU A 174 6.79 9.64 18.81
CA GLU A 174 7.56 10.84 18.50
C GLU A 174 7.95 10.84 17.02
N LYS A 175 7.75 11.97 16.35
CA LYS A 175 8.34 12.22 15.04
C LYS A 175 9.81 12.55 15.22
N VAL A 176 10.70 11.83 14.53
CA VAL A 176 12.16 12.01 14.62
C VAL A 176 12.80 11.93 13.24
N LYS A 177 14.06 12.37 13.09
CA LYS A 177 14.82 12.21 11.84
C LYS A 177 15.73 10.98 11.90
N TRP A 178 15.64 10.10 10.91
CA TRP A 178 16.56 8.99 10.70
C TRP A 178 17.25 9.13 9.35
N ARG A 179 18.58 9.32 9.37
CA ARG A 179 19.42 9.55 8.16
C ARG A 179 18.91 10.65 7.21
N GLY A 180 18.21 11.65 7.76
CA GLY A 180 17.59 12.75 7.02
C GLY A 180 16.11 12.57 6.69
N THR A 181 15.56 11.37 6.88
CA THR A 181 14.15 11.05 6.62
C THR A 181 13.32 11.18 7.88
N TRP A 182 12.12 11.74 7.79
CA TRP A 182 11.18 11.74 8.91
C TRP A 182 10.62 10.34 9.14
N VAL A 183 10.73 9.87 10.38
CA VAL A 183 10.19 8.58 10.84
C VAL A 183 9.45 8.78 12.15
N VAL A 184 8.71 7.76 12.55
CA VAL A 184 7.97 7.75 13.80
C VAL A 184 8.56 6.69 14.70
N LYS A 185 8.95 7.13 15.88
CA LYS A 185 9.48 6.33 16.97
C LYS A 185 8.35 6.11 17.97
N THR A 186 7.90 4.88 18.17
CA THR A 186 6.86 4.53 19.14
C THR A 186 7.44 3.65 20.25
N VAL A 187 7.38 4.09 21.50
CA VAL A 187 7.87 3.33 22.65
C VAL A 187 6.78 2.39 23.16
N ILE A 188 7.13 1.12 23.33
CA ILE A 188 6.25 0.08 23.86
C ILE A 188 6.95 -0.70 24.97
N LYS A 189 6.18 -1.10 26.00
CA LYS A 189 6.68 -1.86 27.17
C LYS A 189 6.80 -3.37 26.92
N ARG A 190 6.72 -3.82 25.67
CA ARG A 190 6.73 -5.23 25.30
C ARG A 190 7.76 -5.45 24.20
N VAL A 191 8.68 -6.38 24.42
CA VAL A 191 9.75 -6.71 23.47
C VAL A 191 9.28 -7.80 22.50
N PHE A 192 9.52 -7.62 21.21
CA PHE A 192 9.16 -8.60 20.18
C PHE A 192 10.20 -9.72 20.14
N SER A 193 9.79 -10.93 19.77
CA SER A 193 10.78 -11.93 19.35
C SER A 193 11.41 -11.52 18.02
N ALA A 194 12.63 -11.97 17.75
CA ALA A 194 13.30 -11.73 16.46
C ALA A 194 12.41 -12.16 15.27
N LYS A 195 11.67 -13.25 15.43
CA LYS A 195 10.69 -13.74 14.45
C LYS A 195 9.56 -12.76 14.15
N VAL A 196 9.00 -12.12 15.18
CA VAL A 196 7.95 -11.10 15.00
C VAL A 196 8.53 -9.85 14.34
N ASN A 197 9.76 -9.44 14.72
CA ASN A 197 10.45 -8.33 14.06
C ASN A 197 10.62 -8.56 12.55
N THR A 198 11.08 -9.75 12.17
CA THR A 198 11.24 -10.13 10.76
C THR A 198 9.90 -10.13 10.03
N LEU A 199 8.85 -10.71 10.63
CA LEU A 199 7.50 -10.69 10.06
C LEU A 199 7.02 -9.26 9.80
N LEU A 200 7.08 -8.37 10.79
CA LEU A 200 6.65 -6.98 10.63
C LEU A 200 7.43 -6.25 9.54
N ARG A 201 8.72 -6.58 9.39
CA ARG A 201 9.58 -6.07 8.32
C ARG A 201 9.28 -6.68 6.96
N GLU A 202 8.49 -7.72 6.83
CA GLU A 202 8.12 -8.30 5.53
C GLU A 202 6.74 -7.83 5.06
N LEU A 203 5.89 -7.36 5.99
CA LEU A 203 4.60 -6.81 5.66
C LEU A 203 4.78 -5.51 4.86
N ARG A 204 4.36 -5.54 3.60
CA ARG A 204 4.50 -4.45 2.63
C ARG A 204 3.23 -4.33 1.80
N HIS A 205 2.52 -3.22 1.98
CA HIS A 205 1.32 -2.90 1.23
C HIS A 205 1.08 -1.38 1.27
N PRO A 206 0.61 -0.74 0.18
CA PRO A 206 0.39 0.72 0.12
C PRO A 206 -0.60 1.22 1.17
N ASN A 207 -1.53 0.36 1.61
CA ASN A 207 -2.55 0.70 2.61
C ASN A 207 -2.29 0.14 4.01
N ILE A 208 -1.05 -0.25 4.35
CA ILE A 208 -0.65 -0.54 5.73
C ILE A 208 0.53 0.34 6.10
N LEU A 209 0.60 0.75 7.38
CA LEU A 209 1.69 1.55 7.89
C LEU A 209 3.00 0.75 7.82
N GLN A 210 3.99 1.34 7.19
CA GLN A 210 5.27 0.71 6.95
C GLN A 210 6.10 0.60 8.23
N PHE A 211 6.40 -0.63 8.65
CA PHE A 211 7.39 -0.90 9.70
C PHE A 211 8.80 -0.93 9.12
N LEU A 212 9.70 -0.09 9.65
CA LEU A 212 11.08 0.06 9.18
C LEU A 212 12.04 -0.79 10.01
N GLY A 213 11.79 -0.88 11.31
CA GLY A 213 12.58 -1.69 12.23
C GLY A 213 12.21 -1.42 13.68
N SER A 214 12.94 -2.06 14.59
CA SER A 214 12.78 -1.88 16.03
C SER A 214 14.15 -1.74 16.69
N ILE A 215 14.17 -1.10 17.84
CA ILE A 215 15.33 -1.00 18.72
C ILE A 215 14.91 -1.53 20.08
N VAL A 216 15.71 -2.41 20.68
CA VAL A 216 15.48 -2.90 22.05
C VAL A 216 16.38 -2.10 22.98
N HIS A 217 15.80 -1.49 24.01
CA HIS A 217 16.54 -0.72 25.01
C HIS A 217 16.02 -1.07 26.41
N GLY A 218 16.74 -1.95 27.10
CA GLY A 218 16.27 -2.52 28.37
C GLY A 218 15.01 -3.38 28.18
N ASP A 219 13.99 -3.12 28.99
CA ASP A 219 12.69 -3.81 28.93
C ASP A 219 11.70 -3.15 27.96
N GLU A 220 12.13 -2.10 27.27
CA GLU A 220 11.32 -1.36 26.30
C GLU A 220 11.78 -1.67 24.88
N MET A 221 10.80 -1.69 23.97
CA MET A 221 11.06 -1.73 22.54
C MET A 221 10.58 -0.43 21.92
N ILE A 222 11.40 0.07 21.00
CA ILE A 222 11.14 1.26 20.22
C ILE A 222 10.84 0.78 18.79
N LEU A 223 9.62 1.04 18.32
CA LEU A 223 9.21 0.74 16.95
C LEU A 223 9.49 1.94 16.06
N ILE A 224 10.11 1.69 14.91
CA ILE A 224 10.36 2.70 13.89
C ILE A 224 9.44 2.42 12.71
N THR A 225 8.55 3.37 12.41
CA THR A 225 7.61 3.32 11.29
C THR A 225 7.78 4.54 10.38
N GLU A 226 7.21 4.48 9.18
CA GLU A 226 7.13 5.67 8.32
C GLU A 226 6.33 6.80 8.99
N TYR A 227 6.69 8.04 8.66
CA TYR A 227 5.94 9.21 9.09
C TYR A 227 4.83 9.54 8.09
N LEU A 228 3.60 9.69 8.60
CA LEU A 228 2.40 10.01 7.81
C LEU A 228 1.90 11.41 8.18
N PRO A 229 2.21 12.44 7.36
CA PRO A 229 2.13 13.85 7.75
C PRO A 229 0.71 14.41 7.80
N LYS A 230 -0.27 13.74 7.19
CA LYS A 230 -1.66 14.22 7.14
C LYS A 230 -2.53 13.76 8.31
N GLY A 231 -1.92 13.11 9.32
CA GLY A 231 -2.60 12.71 10.54
C GLY A 231 -3.54 11.52 10.36
N ASN A 232 -4.45 11.34 11.31
CA ASN A 232 -5.38 10.21 11.36
C ASN A 232 -6.79 10.57 10.85
N LEU A 233 -7.57 9.54 10.52
CA LEU A 233 -8.93 9.69 10.00
C LEU A 233 -9.88 10.29 11.04
N GLN A 234 -9.66 10.07 12.35
CA GLN A 234 -10.50 10.64 13.42
C GLN A 234 -10.53 12.17 13.35
N ASP A 235 -9.38 12.81 13.11
CA ASP A 235 -9.28 14.26 13.00
C ASP A 235 -10.02 14.81 11.78
N ILE A 236 -10.06 14.03 10.70
CA ILE A 236 -10.75 14.36 9.45
C ILE A 236 -12.26 14.17 9.59
N LEU A 237 -12.70 13.13 10.32
CA LEU A 237 -14.11 12.83 10.59
C LEU A 237 -14.83 13.85 11.49
N ARG A 238 -14.14 14.91 11.94
CA ARG A 238 -14.81 16.10 12.52
C ARG A 238 -15.78 16.76 11.53
N LYS A 239 -15.59 16.51 10.23
CA LYS A 239 -16.49 16.94 9.16
C LYS A 239 -16.90 15.73 8.31
N ARG A 240 -18.04 15.85 7.67
CA ARG A 240 -18.51 14.86 6.70
C ARG A 240 -17.62 14.87 5.45
N LEU A 241 -17.32 13.69 4.92
CA LEU A 241 -16.56 13.54 3.68
C LEU A 241 -17.48 13.58 2.46
N ASP A 242 -16.94 14.07 1.33
CA ASP A 242 -17.60 13.94 0.05
C ASP A 242 -17.65 12.44 -0.36
N PRO A 243 -18.69 11.99 -1.09
CA PRO A 243 -18.86 10.57 -1.42
C PRO A 243 -17.66 9.95 -2.16
N PRO A 244 -17.04 10.63 -3.17
CA PRO A 244 -15.82 10.11 -3.81
C PRO A 244 -14.66 9.88 -2.86
N THR A 245 -14.39 10.81 -1.93
CA THR A 245 -13.34 10.65 -0.92
C THR A 245 -13.66 9.51 0.05
N ALA A 246 -14.91 9.40 0.52
CA ALA A 246 -15.32 8.30 1.40
C ALA A 246 -15.17 6.93 0.73
N LEU A 247 -15.54 6.80 -0.55
CA LEU A 247 -15.35 5.58 -1.33
C LEU A 247 -13.87 5.22 -1.52
N ARG A 248 -13.01 6.22 -1.80
CA ARG A 248 -11.56 6.01 -1.91
C ARG A 248 -10.98 5.51 -0.60
N TYR A 249 -11.33 6.13 0.51
CA TYR A 249 -10.88 5.71 1.84
C TYR A 249 -11.40 4.32 2.21
N ALA A 250 -12.65 4.00 1.87
CA ALA A 250 -13.20 2.65 2.05
C ALA A 250 -12.41 1.60 1.26
N LEU A 251 -12.04 1.90 0.00
CA LEU A 251 -11.20 1.02 -0.81
C LEU A 251 -9.80 0.84 -0.21
N ASP A 252 -9.16 1.92 0.25
CA ASP A 252 -7.84 1.88 0.88
C ASP A 252 -7.85 0.97 2.11
N ILE A 253 -8.84 1.14 3.01
CA ILE A 253 -9.00 0.30 4.20
C ILE A 253 -9.26 -1.16 3.80
N ALA A 254 -10.17 -1.40 2.85
CA ALA A 254 -10.54 -2.76 2.45
C ALA A 254 -9.36 -3.51 1.82
N ARG A 255 -8.55 -2.84 1.00
CA ARG A 255 -7.33 -3.41 0.39
C ARG A 255 -6.28 -3.76 1.45
N GLY A 256 -6.00 -2.83 2.37
CA GLY A 256 -5.06 -3.08 3.47
C GLY A 256 -5.50 -4.25 4.37
N MET A 257 -6.79 -4.31 4.73
CA MET A 257 -7.31 -5.42 5.54
C MET A 257 -7.33 -6.75 4.78
N ASN A 258 -7.69 -6.76 3.49
CA ASN A 258 -7.64 -7.97 2.66
C ASN A 258 -6.21 -8.53 2.57
N TYR A 259 -5.20 -7.66 2.45
CA TYR A 259 -3.79 -8.06 2.50
C TYR A 259 -3.45 -8.75 3.82
N LEU A 260 -3.79 -8.13 4.96
CA LEU A 260 -3.52 -8.68 6.30
C LEU A 260 -4.25 -10.02 6.52
N HIS A 261 -5.52 -10.14 6.10
CA HIS A 261 -6.32 -11.35 6.27
C HIS A 261 -5.90 -12.51 5.36
N ARG A 262 -5.26 -12.21 4.22
CA ARG A 262 -4.73 -13.22 3.30
C ARG A 262 -3.32 -13.69 3.66
N HIS A 263 -2.69 -13.07 4.66
CA HIS A 263 -1.36 -13.46 5.12
C HIS A 263 -1.30 -14.95 5.51
N ARG A 264 -0.15 -15.58 5.25
CA ARG A 264 0.12 -17.01 5.50
C ARG A 264 1.40 -17.15 6.34
N PRO A 265 1.49 -18.16 7.23
CA PRO A 265 0.57 -19.29 7.41
C PRO A 265 -0.74 -18.92 8.12
N LEU A 266 -0.76 -17.82 8.87
CA LEU A 266 -1.92 -17.36 9.61
C LEU A 266 -2.34 -15.95 9.18
N PRO A 267 -3.66 -15.68 9.06
CA PRO A 267 -4.19 -14.33 8.89
C PRO A 267 -3.75 -13.40 10.02
N ILE A 268 -3.48 -12.15 9.68
CA ILE A 268 -3.27 -11.06 10.64
C ILE A 268 -4.61 -10.37 10.84
N VAL A 269 -5.24 -10.62 11.98
CA VAL A 269 -6.51 -9.98 12.36
C VAL A 269 -6.20 -8.74 13.21
N HIS A 270 -6.77 -7.59 12.85
CA HIS A 270 -6.47 -6.34 13.55
C HIS A 270 -7.20 -6.26 14.91
N LYS A 271 -8.45 -6.72 15.00
CA LYS A 271 -9.38 -6.72 16.15
C LYS A 271 -9.77 -5.36 16.73
N ASN A 272 -9.09 -4.30 16.36
CA ASN A 272 -9.31 -2.95 16.89
C ASN A 272 -9.19 -1.89 15.79
N LEU A 273 -9.74 -2.18 14.61
CA LEU A 273 -9.78 -1.21 13.52
C LEU A 273 -10.60 0.01 13.97
N HIS A 274 -9.96 1.18 14.00
CA HIS A 274 -10.51 2.43 14.54
C HIS A 274 -10.01 3.64 13.72
N PRO A 275 -10.76 4.74 13.57
CA PRO A 275 -10.31 5.91 12.81
C PRO A 275 -8.96 6.51 13.25
N LYS A 276 -8.61 6.41 14.54
CA LYS A 276 -7.28 6.82 15.05
C LYS A 276 -6.12 6.01 14.48
N ASN A 277 -6.39 4.79 14.04
CA ASN A 277 -5.38 3.87 13.51
C ASN A 277 -5.31 3.93 11.98
N LEU A 278 -6.13 4.77 11.35
CA LEU A 278 -6.16 4.96 9.91
C LEU A 278 -5.49 6.28 9.59
N LEU A 279 -4.31 6.23 8.98
CA LEU A 279 -3.40 7.35 8.83
C LEU A 279 -3.26 7.76 7.37
N LEU A 280 -3.06 9.04 7.09
CA LEU A 280 -2.96 9.54 5.72
C LEU A 280 -1.52 9.82 5.31
N ASP A 281 -1.15 9.29 4.15
CA ASP A 281 0.10 9.63 3.49
C ASP A 281 0.04 11.00 2.79
N GLU A 282 1.17 11.42 2.22
CA GLU A 282 1.32 12.70 1.53
C GLU A 282 0.36 12.89 0.34
N GLY A 283 -0.04 11.82 -0.35
CA GLY A 283 -1.01 11.95 -1.44
C GLY A 283 -2.46 11.67 -1.02
N GLY A 284 -2.73 11.52 0.29
CA GLY A 284 -4.08 11.32 0.82
C GLY A 284 -4.66 9.93 0.63
N HIS A 285 -3.84 8.87 0.63
CA HIS A 285 -4.29 7.49 0.79
C HIS A 285 -4.25 7.08 2.26
N LEU A 286 -5.21 6.24 2.66
CA LEU A 286 -5.23 5.68 4.00
C LEU A 286 -4.28 4.49 4.13
N LYS A 287 -3.57 4.46 5.25
CA LYS A 287 -2.72 3.37 5.72
C LYS A 287 -3.18 2.90 7.10
N ILE A 288 -3.29 1.59 7.26
CA ILE A 288 -3.69 0.96 8.51
C ILE A 288 -2.48 0.86 9.43
N GLY A 289 -2.51 1.56 10.56
CA GLY A 289 -1.55 1.48 11.65
C GLY A 289 -1.92 0.40 12.67
N GLU A 290 -1.01 0.12 13.59
CA GLU A 290 -1.23 -0.72 14.79
C GLU A 290 -1.73 -2.16 14.55
N TYR A 291 -1.68 -2.67 13.32
CA TYR A 291 -1.94 -4.08 13.01
C TYR A 291 -0.97 -5.02 13.76
N TRP A 292 0.18 -4.50 14.19
CA TRP A 292 1.17 -5.22 14.98
C TRP A 292 0.69 -5.56 16.41
N VAL A 293 -0.30 -4.85 16.96
CA VAL A 293 -0.76 -5.05 18.36
C VAL A 293 -1.25 -6.48 18.58
N GLN A 294 -2.10 -7.00 17.69
CA GLN A 294 -2.61 -8.36 17.85
C GLN A 294 -1.55 -9.44 17.60
N ILE A 295 -0.52 -9.12 16.80
CA ILE A 295 0.63 -10.00 16.59
C ILE A 295 1.38 -10.20 17.92
N LEU A 296 1.37 -9.21 18.82
CA LEU A 296 1.99 -9.30 20.15
C LEU A 296 1.20 -10.11 21.16
N ASP A 297 -0.12 -10.02 21.11
CA ASP A 297 -0.98 -10.77 22.03
C ASP A 297 -1.09 -12.24 21.66
N ASN A 298 -0.90 -12.57 20.39
CA ASN A 298 -0.98 -13.93 19.90
C ASN A 298 0.31 -14.72 20.20
N ARG A 299 0.32 -15.47 21.32
CA ARG A 299 1.33 -16.51 21.64
C ARG A 299 1.56 -17.54 20.53
N ILE A 300 0.68 -17.62 19.55
CA ILE A 300 0.74 -18.52 18.40
C ILE A 300 1.89 -18.16 17.44
N TYR A 301 2.22 -16.86 17.30
CA TYR A 301 3.39 -16.45 16.52
C TYR A 301 4.71 -16.64 17.30
N ALA A 302 4.63 -16.69 18.63
CA ALA A 302 5.77 -16.97 19.51
C ALA A 302 6.13 -18.47 19.54
N ASN A 303 5.14 -19.37 19.45
CA ASN A 303 5.33 -20.82 19.56
C ASN A 303 4.97 -21.53 18.25
N GLN A 304 5.85 -21.44 17.25
CA GLN A 304 5.71 -22.23 16.01
C GLN A 304 6.33 -23.63 16.08
N ASP A 305 6.65 -24.13 17.27
CA ASP A 305 7.08 -25.52 17.51
C ASP A 305 5.98 -26.46 18.01
N CYS A 306 4.76 -25.97 18.26
CA CYS A 306 3.66 -26.82 18.72
C CYS A 306 2.76 -27.31 17.57
N CYS A 307 3.33 -28.10 16.67
CA CYS A 307 2.59 -28.95 15.75
C CYS A 307 2.00 -30.16 16.50
N GLN A 308 1.02 -29.96 17.38
CA GLN A 308 0.15 -31.04 17.89
C GLN A 308 -1.28 -30.50 18.12
N LEU A 309 -2.04 -30.37 17.03
CA LEU A 309 -3.42 -29.87 17.03
C LEU A 309 -4.42 -31.04 17.20
N ASN A 310 -4.89 -31.25 18.42
CA ASN A 310 -6.16 -31.97 18.68
C ASN A 310 -7.36 -31.00 18.85
N ASN A 311 -7.20 -29.70 18.59
CA ASN A 311 -8.22 -28.65 18.80
C ASN A 311 -8.48 -27.75 17.56
N GLY A 312 -8.34 -28.28 16.34
CA GLY A 312 -8.43 -27.51 15.09
C GLY A 312 -9.76 -26.77 14.87
N CYS A 313 -10.90 -27.35 15.26
CA CYS A 313 -12.22 -26.74 15.02
C CYS A 313 -12.47 -25.45 15.85
N ASN A 314 -12.04 -25.43 17.12
CA ASN A 314 -12.24 -24.24 17.97
C ASN A 314 -11.35 -23.08 17.53
N PHE A 315 -10.13 -23.38 17.06
CA PHE A 315 -9.21 -22.35 16.57
C PHE A 315 -9.73 -21.66 15.30
N ILE A 316 -10.26 -22.44 14.35
CA ILE A 316 -10.81 -21.91 13.08
C ILE A 316 -12.07 -21.07 13.35
N SER A 317 -12.95 -21.53 14.25
CA SER A 317 -14.17 -20.79 14.59
C SER A 317 -13.88 -19.46 15.30
N HIS A 318 -12.92 -19.44 16.24
CA HIS A 318 -12.46 -18.20 16.89
C HIS A 318 -11.81 -17.24 15.88
N LEU A 319 -10.99 -17.75 14.96
CA LEU A 319 -10.35 -16.93 13.93
C LEU A 319 -11.37 -16.32 12.96
N SER A 320 -12.33 -17.11 12.50
CA SER A 320 -13.43 -16.61 11.66
C SER A 320 -14.26 -15.55 12.39
N HIS A 321 -14.52 -15.76 13.69
CA HIS A 321 -15.22 -14.78 14.50
C HIS A 321 -14.41 -13.49 14.67
N ASP A 322 -13.10 -13.57 14.84
CA ASP A 322 -12.26 -12.38 14.98
C ASP A 322 -12.11 -11.61 13.65
N ILE A 323 -11.96 -12.29 12.51
CA ILE A 323 -12.00 -11.67 11.16
C ILE A 323 -13.31 -10.89 10.97
N SER A 324 -14.44 -11.46 11.42
CA SER A 324 -15.74 -10.80 11.31
C SER A 324 -15.84 -9.49 12.12
N LYS A 325 -15.04 -9.31 13.18
CA LYS A 325 -15.01 -8.07 13.97
C LYS A 325 -14.35 -6.94 13.19
N ASP A 326 -13.29 -7.23 12.44
CA ASP A 326 -12.66 -6.24 11.56
C ASP A 326 -13.62 -5.75 10.47
N ILE A 327 -14.41 -6.67 9.88
CA ILE A 327 -15.43 -6.33 8.88
C ILE A 327 -16.54 -5.46 9.48
N TYR A 328 -16.97 -5.77 10.71
CA TYR A 328 -17.94 -4.94 11.43
C TYR A 328 -17.40 -3.53 11.69
N SER A 329 -16.16 -3.43 12.21
CA SER A 329 -15.51 -2.14 12.44
C SER A 329 -15.35 -1.34 11.14
N PHE A 330 -15.00 -2.00 10.03
CA PHE A 330 -14.98 -1.37 8.71
C PHE A 330 -16.34 -0.79 8.32
N GLY A 331 -17.43 -1.56 8.48
CA GLY A 331 -18.79 -1.09 8.19
C GLY A 331 -19.18 0.15 8.99
N VAL A 332 -18.84 0.16 10.29
CA VAL A 332 -19.06 1.31 11.18
C VAL A 332 -18.24 2.53 10.74
N ILE A 333 -16.95 2.36 10.43
CA ILE A 333 -16.07 3.45 9.96
C ILE A 333 -16.57 4.00 8.63
N PHE A 334 -17.00 3.13 7.71
CA PHE A 334 -17.53 3.56 6.42
C PHE A 334 -18.82 4.36 6.57
N TYR A 335 -19.71 3.92 7.44
CA TYR A 335 -20.89 4.71 7.82
C TYR A 335 -20.51 6.08 8.40
N GLN A 336 -19.52 6.14 9.32
CA GLN A 336 -19.05 7.40 9.90
C GLN A 336 -18.49 8.35 8.84
N MET A 337 -17.74 7.85 7.85
CA MET A 337 -17.23 8.65 6.73
C MET A 337 -18.37 9.31 5.93
N LEU A 338 -19.47 8.59 5.72
CA LEU A 338 -20.61 9.08 4.97
C LEU A 338 -21.51 10.05 5.75
N GLU A 339 -21.68 9.86 7.06
CA GLU A 339 -22.58 10.69 7.86
C GLU A 339 -21.86 11.83 8.61
N GLY A 340 -20.55 11.75 8.82
CA GLY A 340 -19.76 12.75 9.53
C GLY A 340 -20.11 12.85 11.02
N ARG A 341 -20.55 11.75 11.64
CA ARG A 341 -20.90 11.68 13.07
C ARG A 341 -19.91 10.78 13.80
N GLN A 342 -19.46 11.19 14.98
CA GLN A 342 -18.81 10.27 15.92
C GLN A 342 -19.91 9.43 16.57
N ILE A 343 -19.85 8.11 16.41
CA ILE A 343 -20.70 7.19 17.17
C ILE A 343 -20.07 7.08 18.56
N THR A 344 -20.55 7.91 19.50
CA THR A 344 -20.02 7.97 20.87
C THR A 344 -20.60 6.89 21.78
N ASP A 345 -21.66 6.18 21.36
CA ASP A 345 -22.32 5.19 22.20
C ASP A 345 -22.36 3.81 21.54
N ARG A 346 -21.78 2.82 22.24
CA ARG A 346 -21.84 1.40 21.85
C ARG A 346 -23.23 0.77 22.06
N ASN A 347 -24.21 1.52 22.55
CA ASN A 347 -25.47 0.99 23.08
C ASN A 347 -26.76 1.70 22.61
N SER A 348 -26.74 2.42 21.49
CA SER A 348 -27.99 2.70 20.79
C SER A 348 -27.93 2.01 19.44
N ASP A 349 -28.97 1.23 19.16
CA ASP A 349 -29.26 0.71 17.84
C ASP A 349 -28.80 1.71 16.79
N LEU A 350 -28.01 1.24 15.81
CA LEU A 350 -27.72 1.96 14.60
C LEU A 350 -29.07 2.16 13.88
N GLU A 351 -29.94 3.01 14.43
CA GLU A 351 -31.28 3.27 13.94
C GLU A 351 -31.08 3.91 12.58
N LYS A 352 -31.27 3.04 11.60
CA LYS A 352 -31.10 3.15 10.17
C LYS A 352 -31.89 4.35 9.62
N LYS A 353 -31.42 5.56 9.85
CA LYS A 353 -31.79 6.75 9.07
C LYS A 353 -30.61 7.20 8.22
N LEU A 354 -30.00 6.24 7.51
CA LEU A 354 -29.32 6.59 6.26
C LEU A 354 -30.38 7.22 5.37
N TYR A 355 -30.23 8.50 5.04
CA TYR A 355 -31.13 9.15 4.09
C TYR A 355 -30.94 8.45 2.73
N THR A 356 -31.87 7.56 2.41
CA THR A 356 -31.89 6.61 1.28
C THR A 356 -31.83 7.26 -0.12
N GLY A 357 -31.73 8.58 -0.21
CA GLY A 357 -31.61 9.33 -1.46
C GLY A 357 -30.22 9.86 -1.81
N ARG A 358 -29.21 9.77 -0.93
CA ARG A 358 -27.89 10.41 -1.16
C ARG A 358 -26.80 9.47 -1.67
N TYR A 359 -26.95 8.16 -1.47
CA TYR A 359 -25.93 7.16 -1.81
C TYR A 359 -26.52 6.04 -2.66
N PRO A 360 -25.72 5.39 -3.53
CA PRO A 360 -26.17 4.21 -4.24
C PRO A 360 -26.68 3.15 -3.26
N SER A 361 -27.83 2.54 -3.53
CA SER A 361 -28.43 1.51 -2.67
C SER A 361 -27.47 0.37 -2.35
N ARG A 362 -26.57 0.07 -3.30
CA ARG A 362 -25.51 -0.93 -3.13
C ARG A 362 -24.53 -0.62 -2.00
N ILE A 363 -24.22 0.66 -1.76
CA ILE A 363 -23.35 1.09 -0.64
C ILE A 363 -24.08 0.95 0.70
N LEU A 364 -25.37 1.29 0.74
CA LEU A 364 -26.17 1.13 1.95
C LEU A 364 -26.31 -0.34 2.32
N GLN A 365 -26.54 -1.20 1.33
CA GLN A 365 -26.57 -2.65 1.52
C GLN A 365 -25.22 -3.19 1.99
N LEU A 366 -24.10 -2.74 1.40
CA LEU A 366 -22.76 -3.14 1.84
C LEU A 366 -22.51 -2.81 3.32
N ILE A 367 -22.89 -1.60 3.77
CA ILE A 367 -22.75 -1.20 5.16
C ILE A 367 -23.61 -2.09 6.06
N GLU A 368 -24.85 -2.39 5.66
CA GLU A 368 -25.74 -3.30 6.39
C GLU A 368 -25.17 -4.72 6.48
N ASP A 369 -24.63 -5.25 5.37
CA ASP A 369 -24.01 -6.58 5.30
C ASP A 369 -22.77 -6.64 6.21
N CYS A 370 -21.92 -5.61 6.20
CA CYS A 370 -20.76 -5.51 7.08
C CYS A 370 -21.15 -5.37 8.56
N THR A 371 -22.24 -4.66 8.85
CA THR A 371 -22.70 -4.39 10.23
C THR A 371 -23.74 -5.40 10.74
N SER A 372 -23.94 -6.52 10.04
CA SER A 372 -24.88 -7.57 10.43
C SER A 372 -24.62 -8.08 11.86
N THR A 373 -25.69 -8.31 12.61
CA THR A 373 -25.65 -8.87 13.97
C THR A 373 -25.15 -10.32 13.97
N VAL A 374 -25.27 -11.02 12.84
CA VAL A 374 -24.79 -12.38 12.66
C VAL A 374 -23.37 -12.35 12.05
N PRO A 375 -22.32 -12.75 12.78
CA PRO A 375 -20.94 -12.64 12.28
C PRO A 375 -20.65 -13.41 10.99
N SER A 376 -21.30 -14.55 10.79
CA SER A 376 -21.07 -15.46 9.66
C SER A 376 -21.68 -14.98 8.34
N THR A 377 -22.59 -14.00 8.36
CA THR A 377 -23.19 -13.43 7.14
C THR A 377 -22.40 -12.26 6.59
N ARG A 378 -21.43 -11.73 7.34
CA ARG A 378 -20.61 -10.58 6.95
C ARG A 378 -19.71 -10.95 5.76
N PRO A 379 -19.54 -10.06 4.76
CA PRO A 379 -18.75 -10.34 3.57
C PRO A 379 -17.24 -10.35 3.88
N SER A 380 -16.46 -11.08 3.07
CA SER A 380 -15.00 -10.96 3.11
C SER A 380 -14.53 -9.60 2.56
N PHE A 381 -13.35 -9.13 2.97
CA PHE A 381 -12.79 -7.91 2.38
C PHE A 381 -12.56 -8.00 0.86
N ALA A 382 -12.37 -9.20 0.31
CA ALA A 382 -12.31 -9.39 -1.15
C ALA A 382 -13.64 -9.02 -1.81
N THR A 383 -14.75 -9.50 -1.27
CA THR A 383 -16.11 -9.15 -1.71
C THR A 383 -16.41 -7.67 -1.51
N VAL A 384 -15.95 -7.09 -0.41
CA VAL A 384 -16.08 -5.64 -0.15
C VAL A 384 -15.37 -4.83 -1.25
N ILE A 385 -14.14 -5.21 -1.63
CA ILE A 385 -13.39 -4.53 -2.70
C ILE A 385 -14.14 -4.61 -4.02
N GLU A 386 -14.61 -5.80 -4.41
CA GLU A 386 -15.37 -6.00 -5.66
C GLU A 386 -16.60 -5.07 -5.73
N ILE A 387 -17.38 -4.99 -4.64
CA ILE A 387 -18.57 -4.13 -4.56
C ILE A 387 -18.18 -2.64 -4.65
N LEU A 388 -17.13 -2.22 -3.96
CA LEU A 388 -16.70 -0.81 -3.98
C LEU A 388 -16.14 -0.40 -5.35
N GLU A 389 -15.41 -1.28 -6.04
CA GLU A 389 -14.91 -1.05 -7.39
C GLU A 389 -16.04 -0.99 -8.42
N GLU A 390 -17.02 -1.88 -8.31
CA GLU A 390 -18.25 -1.86 -9.12
C GLU A 390 -18.96 -0.50 -9.00
N VAL A 391 -19.21 -0.03 -7.77
CA VAL A 391 -19.87 1.25 -7.52
C VAL A 391 -19.04 2.42 -8.06
N SER A 392 -17.71 2.39 -7.88
CA SER A 392 -16.81 3.43 -8.38
C SER A 392 -16.86 3.56 -9.90
N LEU A 393 -16.95 2.44 -10.63
CA LEU A 393 -17.10 2.43 -12.09
C LEU A 393 -18.45 2.98 -12.55
N LEU A 394 -19.54 2.65 -11.84
CA LEU A 394 -20.88 3.15 -12.16
C LEU A 394 -20.98 4.67 -11.96
N SER A 395 -20.39 5.21 -10.89
CA SER A 395 -20.35 6.65 -10.64
C SER A 395 -19.58 7.43 -11.71
N ARG A 396 -18.52 6.84 -12.31
CA ARG A 396 -17.78 7.45 -13.43
C ARG A 396 -18.59 7.50 -14.72
N LYS A 397 -19.41 6.48 -15.00
CA LYS A 397 -20.27 6.43 -16.20
C LYS A 397 -21.43 7.42 -16.16
N ALA A 398 -22.00 7.68 -14.97
CA ALA A 398 -23.09 8.65 -14.80
C ALA A 398 -22.64 10.12 -14.96
N GLY A 399 -21.34 10.41 -14.85
CA GLY A 399 -20.76 11.74 -15.02
C GLY A 399 -20.39 12.13 -16.45
N CYS A 400 -20.50 11.23 -17.43
CA CYS A 400 -20.27 11.54 -18.84
C CYS A 400 -21.57 12.02 -19.50
N PRO A 401 -21.67 13.26 -20.01
CA PRO A 401 -22.82 13.66 -20.81
C PRO A 401 -22.88 12.80 -22.09
N PRO A 402 -24.07 12.42 -22.56
CA PRO A 402 -24.19 11.67 -23.81
C PRO A 402 -23.63 12.52 -24.95
N CYS A 403 -22.66 11.97 -25.69
CA CYS A 403 -22.16 12.58 -26.91
C CYS A 403 -23.33 12.71 -27.88
N ASN A 404 -23.82 13.94 -28.06
CA ASN A 404 -24.80 14.28 -29.09
C ASN A 404 -24.24 13.84 -30.44
N LYS A 405 -24.86 12.82 -31.04
CA LYS A 405 -24.64 12.48 -32.44
C LYS A 405 -25.02 13.70 -33.26
N SER A 406 -24.03 14.33 -33.87
CA SER A 406 -24.21 15.41 -34.84
C SER A 406 -25.11 14.90 -35.96
N LYS A 407 -26.23 15.61 -36.16
CA LYS A 407 -27.08 15.43 -37.35
C LYS A 407 -26.22 15.75 -38.57
N SER A 408 -26.21 14.85 -39.54
CA SER A 408 -25.65 15.07 -40.87
C SER A 408 -26.41 16.21 -41.56
N PRO A 409 -25.72 17.19 -42.16
CA PRO A 409 -26.38 18.14 -43.03
C PRO A 409 -26.72 17.46 -44.37
N LYS A 410 -27.93 17.76 -44.85
CA LYS A 410 -28.41 17.39 -46.19
C LYS A 410 -27.76 18.25 -47.25
#